data_AF-A0A7J8U1W3-F1
#
_entry.id   AF-A0A7J8U1W3-F1
#
_cell.length_a   1.000
_cell.length_b   1.000
_cell.length_c   1.000
_cell.angle_alpha   90.00
_cell.angle_beta   90.00
_cell.angle_gamma   90.00
#
_symmetry.space_group_name_H-M   'P 1'
#
loop_
_entity.id
_entity.type
_entity.pdbx_description
1 polymer ?
#
loop_
_entity_poly.entity_id
_entity_poly.type
_entity_poly.pdbx_seq_one_letter_code
_entity_poly.pdbx_strand_id
1 'polypeptide(L)'
;MIRIAKNPKPLRILTHQLLQRCTVSGTAKGKSKLKAGQPLKRSKISTKKGKGGAALDDSLPKGGRIPDEKQKLYEQCLNAPTPARHLSPKERAREAEREKLGLISKERQREMEILKKGGRKAMGVPDEPMVMGTPGLDLVTLGLVDADKIPKYELTVEDGQRLAKEYSRVLMRKHRARQAAETN
;
A
#
# COMPACT_ATOMS: atom_id res chain seq x y z
N MET A 1 -23.60 57.36 26.68
CA MET A 1 -23.66 55.92 27.01
C MET A 1 -24.47 55.20 25.93
N ILE A 2 -23.82 54.49 25.01
CA ILE A 2 -24.48 53.77 23.91
C ILE A 2 -24.21 52.28 24.12
N ARG A 3 -25.27 51.50 24.37
CA ARG A 3 -25.18 50.05 24.59
C ARG A 3 -25.17 49.34 23.23
N ILE A 4 -24.04 48.74 22.87
CA ILE A 4 -23.93 47.86 21.70
C ILE A 4 -24.37 46.46 22.13
N ALA A 5 -25.58 46.06 21.74
CA ALA A 5 -26.05 44.69 21.91
C ALA A 5 -25.38 43.80 20.85
N LYS A 6 -24.46 42.93 21.29
CA LYS A 6 -23.89 41.86 20.47
C LYS A 6 -24.89 40.71 20.40
N ASN A 7 -25.54 40.52 19.25
CA ASN A 7 -26.29 39.29 18.96
C ASN A 7 -25.29 38.18 18.54
N PRO A 8 -25.14 37.08 19.29
CA PRO A 8 -24.40 35.94 18.78
C PRO A 8 -25.27 35.21 17.75
N LYS A 9 -24.93 35.31 16.46
CA LYS A 9 -25.49 34.39 15.46
C LYS A 9 -24.89 33.00 15.75
N PRO A 10 -25.68 31.97 16.07
CA PRO A 10 -25.13 30.62 16.19
C PRO A 10 -24.64 30.19 14.81
N LEU A 11 -23.39 29.74 14.73
CA LEU A 11 -22.82 29.11 13.54
C LEU A 11 -23.73 27.94 13.16
N ARG A 12 -24.46 28.09 12.06
CA ARG A 12 -25.31 27.05 11.49
C ARG A 12 -24.38 25.98 10.97
N ILE A 13 -24.18 24.92 11.75
CA ILE A 13 -23.42 23.73 11.35
C ILE A 13 -24.18 23.14 10.17
N LEU A 14 -23.68 23.35 8.95
CA LEU A 14 -24.18 22.68 7.75
C LEU A 14 -23.73 21.22 7.85
N THR A 15 -24.55 20.41 8.51
CA THR A 15 -24.49 18.96 8.37
C THR A 15 -24.84 18.64 6.92
N HIS A 16 -23.85 18.60 6.04
CA HIS A 16 -24.02 18.00 4.72
C HIS A 16 -24.44 16.55 4.96
N GLN A 17 -25.74 16.29 4.81
CA GLN A 17 -26.30 14.95 4.77
C GLN A 17 -25.69 14.25 3.55
N LEU A 18 -24.56 13.58 3.76
CA LEU A 18 -24.03 12.60 2.82
C LEU A 18 -24.93 11.36 2.88
N LEU A 19 -26.15 11.49 2.34
CA LEU A 19 -27.00 10.34 2.06
C LEU A 19 -26.29 9.49 1.02
N GLN A 20 -25.88 8.30 1.42
CA GLN A 20 -25.31 7.30 0.53
C GLN A 20 -26.32 6.97 -0.58
N ARG A 21 -26.03 7.43 -1.80
CA ARG A 21 -26.86 7.22 -3.01
C ARG A 21 -26.53 5.93 -3.76
N CYS A 22 -25.53 5.18 -3.32
CA CYS A 22 -25.10 3.95 -4.00
C CYS A 22 -25.86 2.75 -3.44
N THR A 23 -26.67 2.10 -4.30
CA THR A 23 -27.20 0.76 -4.04
C THR A 23 -26.05 -0.22 -3.90
N VAL A 24 -25.97 -0.90 -2.76
CA VAL A 24 -24.98 -1.96 -2.54
C VAL A 24 -25.19 -3.04 -3.59
N SER A 25 -24.14 -3.36 -4.35
CA SER A 25 -24.14 -4.44 -5.35
C SER A 25 -24.76 -5.69 -4.74
N GLY A 26 -25.74 -6.28 -5.44
CA GLY A 26 -26.49 -7.48 -5.05
C GLY A 26 -25.62 -8.74 -4.94
N THR A 27 -24.66 -8.74 -4.01
CA THR A 27 -24.17 -9.98 -3.43
C THR A 27 -25.31 -10.49 -2.57
N ALA A 28 -25.85 -11.65 -2.94
CA ALA A 28 -26.92 -12.29 -2.22
C ALA A 28 -26.46 -12.60 -0.79
N LYS A 29 -26.71 -11.67 0.14
CA LYS A 29 -26.92 -12.00 1.56
C LYS A 29 -28.30 -12.66 1.66
N GLY A 30 -28.43 -13.81 1.02
CA GLY A 30 -29.59 -14.69 1.06
C GLY A 30 -29.11 -16.06 1.50
N LYS A 31 -29.59 -16.51 2.65
CA LYS A 31 -29.38 -17.85 3.20
C LYS A 31 -29.86 -18.90 2.19
N SER A 32 -28.99 -19.37 1.29
CA SER A 32 -29.23 -20.66 0.64
C SER A 32 -28.56 -21.72 1.51
N LYS A 33 -29.35 -22.67 1.99
CA LYS A 33 -28.86 -23.91 2.60
C LYS A 33 -28.07 -24.67 1.52
N LEU A 34 -26.80 -24.33 1.33
CA LEU A 34 -25.87 -25.22 0.63
C LEU A 34 -25.80 -26.47 1.49
N LYS A 35 -26.36 -27.58 0.99
CA LYS A 35 -26.23 -28.90 1.61
C LYS A 35 -24.74 -29.14 1.83
N ALA A 36 -24.32 -29.15 3.10
CA ALA A 36 -22.97 -29.49 3.49
C ALA A 36 -22.68 -30.92 2.98
N GLY A 37 -21.73 -31.06 2.06
CA GLY A 37 -21.29 -32.36 1.55
C GLY A 37 -21.25 -32.52 0.04
N GLN A 38 -21.62 -31.53 -0.78
CA GLN A 38 -21.35 -31.59 -2.22
C GLN A 38 -19.85 -31.35 -2.47
N PRO A 39 -19.08 -32.34 -2.97
CA PRO A 39 -17.68 -32.13 -3.28
C PRO A 39 -17.59 -31.14 -4.45
N LEU A 40 -17.04 -29.96 -4.18
CA LEU A 40 -16.71 -28.97 -5.20
C LEU A 40 -15.93 -29.65 -6.33
N LYS A 41 -16.44 -29.58 -7.56
CA LYS A 41 -15.75 -30.10 -8.75
C LYS A 41 -14.42 -29.35 -8.92
N ARG A 42 -13.33 -29.91 -8.40
CA ARG A 42 -11.97 -29.41 -8.62
C ARG A 42 -11.47 -29.94 -9.95
N SER A 43 -11.07 -29.06 -10.86
CA SER A 43 -10.42 -29.44 -12.12
C SER A 43 -9.07 -30.10 -11.81
N LYS A 44 -8.93 -31.38 -12.15
CA LYS A 44 -7.70 -32.16 -12.01
C LYS A 44 -6.79 -31.87 -13.20
N ILE A 45 -5.76 -31.05 -13.00
CA ILE A 45 -4.72 -30.81 -14.01
C ILE A 45 -3.66 -31.89 -13.84
N SER A 46 -3.54 -32.82 -14.78
CA SER A 46 -2.45 -33.81 -14.79
C SER A 46 -1.23 -33.21 -15.49
N THR A 47 -0.18 -32.92 -14.74
CA THR A 47 1.13 -32.63 -15.34
C THR A 47 1.84 -33.96 -15.61
N LYS A 48 2.00 -34.32 -16.89
CA LYS A 48 2.82 -35.46 -17.29
C LYS A 48 4.28 -35.14 -16.94
N LYS A 49 4.84 -35.79 -15.90
CA LYS A 49 6.28 -35.75 -15.61
C LYS A 49 7.03 -36.39 -16.77
N GLY A 50 7.71 -35.59 -17.59
CA GLY A 50 8.73 -36.05 -18.51
C GLY A 50 10.00 -36.42 -17.73
N LYS A 51 10.53 -37.61 -17.99
CA LYS A 51 11.82 -38.11 -17.52
C LYS A 51 12.96 -37.45 -18.30
N GLY A 52 14.08 -37.23 -17.61
CA GLY A 52 15.44 -37.41 -18.15
C GLY A 52 15.97 -36.32 -19.09
N GLY A 53 17.14 -35.81 -18.77
CA GLY A 53 17.83 -34.79 -19.58
C GLY A 53 18.62 -35.37 -20.74
N ALA A 54 18.95 -34.50 -21.70
CA ALA A 54 20.29 -34.25 -22.21
C ALA A 54 20.24 -33.26 -23.39
N ALA A 55 21.31 -32.46 -23.45
CA ALA A 55 21.94 -31.79 -24.59
C ALA A 55 21.21 -30.63 -25.31
N LEU A 56 22.02 -29.58 -25.46
CA LEU A 56 21.86 -28.41 -26.33
C LEU A 56 21.51 -28.83 -27.77
N ASP A 57 20.45 -28.24 -28.30
CA ASP A 57 20.32 -27.95 -29.73
C ASP A 57 19.54 -26.64 -29.88
N ASP A 58 20.10 -25.78 -30.72
CA ASP A 58 19.77 -24.38 -30.96
C ASP A 58 18.98 -24.33 -32.28
N SER A 59 17.85 -25.04 -32.39
CA SER A 59 17.12 -25.07 -33.67
C SER A 59 15.63 -25.49 -33.65
N LEU A 60 14.78 -24.96 -32.76
CA LEU A 60 13.32 -25.13 -32.93
C LEU A 60 12.50 -23.87 -32.62
N PRO A 61 11.36 -23.67 -33.32
CA PRO A 61 10.82 -22.34 -33.61
C PRO A 61 10.28 -21.68 -32.36
N LYS A 62 10.38 -20.34 -32.32
CA LYS A 62 9.66 -19.44 -31.40
C LYS A 62 8.16 -19.72 -31.48
N GLY A 63 7.71 -20.76 -30.79
CA GLY A 63 6.31 -21.11 -30.62
C GLY A 63 5.67 -20.03 -29.75
N GLY A 64 4.83 -19.21 -30.37
CA GLY A 64 4.02 -18.21 -29.70
C GLY A 64 3.15 -18.86 -28.63
N ARG A 65 3.64 -18.90 -27.39
CA ARG A 65 2.77 -18.98 -26.23
C ARG A 65 2.43 -17.55 -25.87
N ILE A 66 1.28 -17.09 -26.34
CA ILE A 66 0.58 -15.99 -25.66
C ILE A 66 0.49 -16.46 -24.21
N PRO A 67 1.16 -15.82 -23.24
CA PRO A 67 1.08 -16.30 -21.88
C PRO A 67 -0.36 -16.02 -21.46
N ASP A 68 -1.14 -17.09 -21.25
CA ASP A 68 -2.49 -16.97 -20.71
C ASP A 68 -2.41 -16.00 -19.53
N GLU A 69 -3.35 -15.06 -19.40
CA GLU A 69 -3.35 -14.11 -18.29
C GLU A 69 -3.25 -14.82 -16.93
N LYS A 70 -3.76 -16.05 -16.85
CA LYS A 70 -3.59 -16.96 -15.73
C LYS A 70 -2.13 -17.36 -15.48
N GLN A 71 -1.37 -17.73 -16.51
CA GLN A 71 0.07 -18.04 -16.39
C GLN A 71 0.86 -16.83 -15.91
N LYS A 72 0.58 -15.64 -16.47
CA LYS A 72 1.18 -14.37 -15.98
C LYS A 72 0.84 -14.13 -14.52
N LEU A 73 -0.42 -14.35 -14.13
CA LEU A 73 -0.85 -14.21 -12.74
C LEU A 73 -0.12 -15.20 -11.82
N TYR A 74 0.03 -16.47 -12.22
CA TYR A 74 0.77 -17.46 -11.44
C TYR A 74 2.25 -17.07 -11.30
N GLU A 75 2.89 -16.62 -12.37
CA GLU A 75 4.27 -16.16 -12.32
C GLU A 75 4.44 -14.91 -11.45
N GLN A 76 3.49 -13.97 -11.51
CA GLN A 76 3.48 -12.78 -10.66
C GLN A 76 3.28 -13.13 -9.19
N CYS A 77 2.38 -14.07 -8.87
CA CYS A 77 2.17 -14.51 -7.50
C CYS A 77 3.39 -15.26 -6.94
N LEU A 78 4.02 -16.12 -7.74
CA LEU A 78 5.23 -16.85 -7.34
C LEU A 78 6.46 -15.95 -7.24
N ASN A 79 6.55 -14.91 -8.07
CA ASN A 79 7.61 -13.92 -8.05
C ASN A 79 7.22 -12.63 -7.32
N ALA A 80 6.16 -12.65 -6.52
CA ALA A 80 5.79 -11.47 -5.72
C ALA A 80 6.95 -11.13 -4.76
N PRO A 81 7.16 -9.83 -4.48
CA PRO A 81 8.08 -9.43 -3.41
C PRO A 81 7.62 -10.04 -2.10
N THR A 82 8.52 -10.78 -1.45
CA THR A 82 8.38 -11.11 -0.05
C THR A 82 8.35 -9.81 0.75
N PRO A 83 7.50 -9.69 1.78
CA PRO A 83 7.52 -8.52 2.65
C PRO A 83 8.95 -8.35 3.18
N ALA A 84 9.53 -7.17 2.95
CA ALA A 84 10.93 -6.89 3.26
C ALA A 84 11.22 -7.25 4.72
N ARG A 85 11.95 -8.34 4.94
CA ARG A 85 12.46 -8.69 6.26
C ARG A 85 13.69 -7.83 6.51
N HIS A 86 13.76 -7.21 7.67
CA HIS A 86 14.96 -6.48 8.07
C HIS A 86 16.14 -7.45 8.17
N LEU A 87 17.09 -7.37 7.23
CA LEU A 87 18.35 -8.11 7.26
C LEU A 87 19.29 -7.52 8.30
N SER A 88 19.85 -8.39 9.14
CA SER A 88 20.90 -7.98 10.07
C SER A 88 22.13 -7.47 9.30
N PRO A 89 22.97 -6.62 9.89
CA PRO A 89 24.18 -6.11 9.23
C PRO A 89 25.12 -7.21 8.72
N LYS A 90 25.19 -8.35 9.43
CA LYS A 90 26.01 -9.50 9.03
C LYS A 90 25.48 -10.19 7.77
N GLU A 91 24.15 -10.30 7.63
CA GLU A 91 23.54 -10.91 6.45
C GLU A 91 23.70 -10.01 5.22
N ARG A 92 23.56 -8.70 5.39
CA ARG A 92 23.85 -7.72 4.32
C ARG A 92 25.29 -7.80 3.82
N ALA A 93 26.27 -7.95 4.72
CA ALA A 93 27.66 -8.11 4.33
C ALA A 93 27.89 -9.40 3.52
N ARG A 94 27.27 -10.51 3.94
CA ARG A 94 27.34 -11.79 3.20
C ARG A 94 26.66 -11.71 1.83
N GLU A 95 25.56 -10.98 1.71
CA GLU A 95 24.92 -10.73 0.42
C GLU A 95 25.81 -9.88 -0.48
N ALA A 96 26.46 -8.84 0.06
CA ALA A 96 27.42 -8.05 -0.71
C ALA A 96 28.64 -8.86 -1.18
N GLU A 97 29.13 -9.80 -0.37
CA GLU A 97 30.18 -10.74 -0.78
C GLU A 97 29.69 -11.72 -1.87
N ARG A 98 28.45 -12.22 -1.75
CA ARG A 98 27.83 -13.04 -2.80
C ARG A 98 27.64 -12.26 -4.10
N GLU A 99 27.25 -10.99 -4.02
CA GLU A 99 27.14 -10.10 -5.17
C GLU A 99 28.50 -9.87 -5.84
N LYS A 100 29.58 -9.72 -5.06
CA LYS A 100 30.96 -9.65 -5.60
C LYS A 100 31.36 -10.93 -6.35
N LEU A 101 30.87 -12.10 -5.90
CA LEU A 101 31.06 -13.39 -6.56
C LEU A 101 30.06 -13.66 -7.71
N GLY A 102 29.19 -12.69 -8.04
CA GLY A 102 28.21 -12.80 -9.12
C GLY A 102 26.93 -13.60 -8.77
N LEU A 103 26.76 -14.01 -7.52
CA LEU A 103 25.56 -14.70 -7.03
C LEU A 103 24.51 -13.68 -6.58
N ILE A 104 23.79 -13.12 -7.56
CA ILE A 104 22.78 -12.08 -7.33
C ILE A 104 21.46 -12.70 -6.84
N SER A 105 20.92 -12.19 -5.73
CA SER A 105 19.60 -12.60 -5.22
C SER A 105 18.46 -12.08 -6.10
N LYS A 106 17.30 -12.74 -6.07
CA LYS A 106 16.10 -12.28 -6.80
C LYS A 106 15.66 -10.88 -6.35
N GLU A 107 15.83 -10.54 -5.07
CA GLU A 107 15.51 -9.22 -4.52
C GLU A 107 16.45 -8.15 -5.10
N ARG A 108 17.75 -8.43 -5.18
CA ARG A 108 18.72 -7.51 -5.78
C ARG A 108 18.49 -7.29 -7.28
N GLN A 109 18.10 -8.34 -8.01
CA GLN A 109 17.71 -8.21 -9.42
C GLN A 109 16.52 -7.24 -9.58
N ARG A 110 15.52 -7.34 -8.69
CA ARG A 110 14.36 -6.42 -8.70
C ARG A 110 14.75 -5.00 -8.34
N GLU A 111 15.62 -4.79 -7.36
CA GLU A 111 16.15 -3.47 -7.03
C GLU A 111 16.87 -2.85 -8.24
N MET A 112 17.71 -3.63 -8.92
CA MET A 112 18.39 -3.18 -10.14
C MET A 112 17.39 -2.87 -11.26
N GLU A 113 16.32 -3.65 -11.42
CA GLU A 113 15.25 -3.34 -12.37
C GLU A 113 14.47 -2.07 -12.01
N ILE A 114 14.16 -1.84 -10.72
CA ILE A 114 13.48 -0.64 -10.25
C ILE A 114 14.36 0.59 -10.49
N LEU A 115 15.66 0.48 -10.20
CA LEU A 115 16.64 1.53 -10.49
C LEU A 115 16.74 1.80 -11.99
N LYS A 116 16.82 0.77 -12.83
CA LYS A 116 16.81 0.89 -14.30
C LYS A 116 15.53 1.51 -14.84
N LYS A 117 14.38 1.23 -14.21
CA LYS A 117 13.07 1.77 -14.59
C LYS A 117 12.85 3.22 -14.14
N GLY A 118 13.80 3.86 -13.45
CA GLY A 118 13.72 5.27 -13.02
C GLY A 118 13.47 5.49 -11.53
N GLY A 119 13.65 4.47 -10.69
CA GLY A 119 13.63 4.58 -9.23
C GLY A 119 12.29 5.01 -8.65
N ARG A 120 12.32 5.67 -7.47
CA ARG A 120 11.10 6.11 -6.75
C ARG A 120 10.23 7.06 -7.57
N LYS A 121 10.84 7.87 -8.45
CA LYS A 121 10.14 8.81 -9.33
C LYS A 121 9.30 8.10 -10.38
N ALA A 122 9.83 7.03 -10.98
CA ALA A 122 9.07 6.20 -11.93
C ALA A 122 7.98 5.36 -11.26
N MET A 123 8.11 5.07 -9.96
CA MET A 123 7.09 4.39 -9.16
C MET A 123 5.97 5.34 -8.69
N GLY A 124 5.95 6.60 -9.17
CA GLY A 124 4.89 7.55 -8.89
C GLY A 124 4.91 8.12 -7.47
N VAL A 125 6.06 8.08 -6.79
CA VAL A 125 6.24 8.79 -5.51
C VAL A 125 6.86 10.15 -5.82
N PRO A 126 6.06 11.23 -5.85
CA PRO A 126 6.60 12.57 -6.05
C PRO A 126 7.46 12.98 -4.84
N ASP A 127 8.52 13.73 -5.11
CA ASP A 127 9.33 14.38 -4.05
C ASP A 127 8.57 15.59 -3.46
N GLU A 128 7.60 16.12 -4.20
CA GLU A 128 6.73 17.20 -3.76
C GLU A 128 5.55 16.67 -2.93
N PRO A 129 5.07 17.45 -1.94
CA PRO A 129 3.94 17.06 -1.12
C PRO A 129 2.74 16.79 -2.01
N MET A 130 2.30 15.53 -2.03
CA MET A 130 1.13 15.14 -2.81
C MET A 130 -0.10 15.83 -2.24
N VAL A 131 -0.80 16.55 -3.12
CA VAL A 131 -2.07 17.21 -2.81
C VAL A 131 -3.07 16.15 -2.33
N MET A 132 -3.44 16.23 -1.05
CA MET A 132 -4.43 15.34 -0.46
C MET A 132 -5.82 15.91 -0.73
N GLY A 133 -6.51 15.40 -1.76
CA GLY A 133 -7.88 15.81 -2.08
C GLY A 133 -8.14 15.96 -3.57
N THR A 134 -9.27 16.56 -3.90
CA THR A 134 -9.59 16.99 -5.28
C THR A 134 -8.63 18.09 -5.72
N PRO A 135 -7.97 17.95 -6.88
CA PRO A 135 -7.04 18.97 -7.37
C PRO A 135 -7.79 20.30 -7.56
N GLY A 136 -7.21 21.39 -7.06
CA GLY A 136 -7.77 22.74 -7.19
C GLY A 136 -8.58 23.24 -5.99
N LEU A 137 -8.84 22.41 -4.97
CA LEU A 137 -9.53 22.79 -3.74
C LEU A 137 -8.60 23.01 -2.53
N ASP A 138 -7.29 23.06 -2.76
CA ASP A 138 -6.32 23.32 -1.70
C ASP A 138 -6.34 24.79 -1.29
N LEU A 139 -6.06 25.04 -0.01
CA LEU A 139 -5.99 26.40 0.53
C LEU A 139 -4.96 27.28 -0.20
N VAL A 140 -3.91 26.66 -0.75
CA VAL A 140 -2.90 27.33 -1.57
C VAL A 140 -3.48 27.69 -2.94
N THR A 141 -4.11 26.75 -3.63
CA THR A 141 -4.69 26.95 -4.97
C THR A 141 -5.88 27.92 -4.96
N LEU A 142 -6.61 27.98 -3.85
CA LEU A 142 -7.68 28.96 -3.61
C LEU A 142 -7.17 30.37 -3.26
N GLY A 143 -5.84 30.57 -3.16
CA GLY A 143 -5.23 31.87 -2.85
C GLY A 143 -5.45 32.34 -1.41
N LEU A 144 -5.86 31.44 -0.50
CA LEU A 144 -6.09 31.75 0.91
C LEU A 144 -4.78 31.65 1.73
N VAL A 145 -3.83 30.83 1.27
CA VAL A 145 -2.53 30.61 1.92
C VAL A 145 -1.42 30.81 0.90
N ASP A 146 -0.51 31.75 1.17
CA ASP A 146 0.70 31.95 0.36
C ASP A 146 1.65 30.77 0.56
N ALA A 147 1.97 30.05 -0.54
CA ALA A 147 2.86 28.89 -0.51
C ALA A 147 4.25 29.21 0.08
N ASP A 148 4.77 30.41 -0.23
CA ASP A 148 6.11 30.84 0.17
C ASP A 148 6.23 31.16 1.67
N LYS A 149 5.10 31.44 2.34
CA LYS A 149 5.07 31.76 3.76
C LYS A 149 4.85 30.54 4.64
N ILE A 150 4.63 29.35 4.05
CA ILE A 150 4.43 28.12 4.82
C ILE A 150 5.78 27.75 5.47
N PRO A 151 5.86 27.74 6.82
CA PRO A 151 7.09 27.36 7.49
C PRO A 151 7.43 25.91 7.14
N LYS A 152 8.58 25.72 6.48
CA LYS A 152 9.11 24.40 6.19
C LYS A 152 9.83 23.89 7.44
N TYR A 153 9.16 23.05 8.21
CA TYR A 153 9.79 22.36 9.34
C TYR A 153 10.53 21.13 8.84
N GLU A 154 11.86 21.15 8.92
CA GLU A 154 12.67 19.96 8.71
C GLU A 154 12.56 19.06 9.95
N LEU A 155 11.87 17.94 9.81
CA LEU A 155 11.75 16.99 10.91
C LEU A 155 13.06 16.20 11.02
N THR A 156 13.86 16.48 12.06
CA THR A 156 15.03 15.66 12.37
C THR A 156 14.59 14.25 12.76
N VAL A 157 15.47 13.25 12.55
CA VAL A 157 15.16 11.86 12.91
C VAL A 157 14.85 11.73 14.40
N GLU A 158 15.53 12.52 15.25
CA GLU A 158 15.31 12.53 16.69
C GLU A 158 13.94 13.08 17.07
N ASP A 159 13.55 14.21 16.46
CA ASP A 159 12.23 14.81 16.70
C ASP A 159 11.11 13.90 16.21
N GLY A 160 11.29 13.26 15.06
CA GLY A 160 10.34 12.26 14.56
C GLY A 160 10.15 11.08 15.52
N GLN A 161 11.24 10.57 16.10
CA GLN A 161 11.17 9.50 17.09
C GLN A 161 10.49 9.95 18.40
N ARG A 162 10.76 11.18 18.86
CA ARG A 162 10.12 11.75 20.05
C ARG A 162 8.61 11.91 19.83
N LEU A 163 8.20 12.51 18.71
CA LEU A 163 6.80 12.71 18.37
C LEU A 163 6.04 11.40 18.25
N ALA A 164 6.62 10.38 17.62
CA ALA A 164 5.99 9.06 17.50
C ALA A 164 5.78 8.40 18.88
N LYS A 165 6.78 8.49 19.77
CA LYS A 165 6.68 7.96 21.14
C LYS A 165 5.58 8.67 21.93
N GLU A 166 5.55 10.00 21.90
CA GLU A 166 4.52 10.78 22.59
C GLU A 166 3.12 10.52 22.04
N TYR A 167 2.96 10.45 20.72
CA TYR A 167 1.68 10.11 20.11
C TYR A 167 1.17 8.74 20.57
N SER A 168 2.05 7.72 20.58
CA SER A 168 1.67 6.38 21.05
C SER A 168 1.26 6.36 22.52
N ARG A 169 1.96 7.13 23.38
CA ARG A 169 1.63 7.29 24.81
C ARG A 169 0.26 7.92 24.99
N VAL A 170 -0.02 9.02 24.29
CA VAL A 170 -1.30 9.73 24.35
C VAL A 170 -2.43 8.85 23.84
N LEU A 171 -2.21 8.12 22.73
CA LEU A 171 -3.19 7.20 22.16
C LEU A 171 -3.58 6.11 23.16
N MET A 172 -2.60 5.45 23.77
CA MET A 172 -2.85 4.38 24.75
C MET A 172 -3.51 4.93 26.02
N ARG A 173 -3.15 6.13 26.47
CA ARG A 173 -3.82 6.79 27.59
C ARG A 173 -5.29 7.04 27.28
N LYS A 174 -5.61 7.60 26.12
CA LYS A 174 -7.00 7.84 25.68
C LYS A 174 -7.79 6.54 25.54
N HIS A 175 -7.17 5.51 24.97
CA HIS A 175 -7.80 4.20 24.83
C HIS A 175 -8.14 3.56 26.19
N ARG A 176 -7.21 3.58 27.15
CA ARG A 176 -7.46 3.07 28.51
C ARG A 176 -8.56 3.86 29.22
N ALA A 177 -8.53 5.19 29.12
CA ALA A 177 -9.57 6.04 29.70
C ALA A 177 -10.96 5.74 29.11
N ARG A 178 -11.03 5.52 27.78
CA ARG A 178 -12.26 5.11 27.11
C ARG A 178 -12.74 3.74 27.60
N GLN A 179 -11.86 2.75 27.65
CA GLN A 179 -12.22 1.42 28.14
C GLN A 179 -12.74 1.47 29.58
N ALA A 180 -12.06 2.21 30.47
CA ALA A 180 -12.52 2.38 31.85
C ALA A 180 -13.90 3.06 31.96
N ALA A 181 -14.21 3.99 31.05
CA ALA A 181 -15.52 4.63 30.98
C ALA A 181 -16.60 3.74 30.37
N GLU A 182 -16.24 2.78 29.52
CA GLU A 182 -17.17 1.82 28.91
C GLU A 182 -17.45 0.60 29.80
N THR A 183 -16.53 0.27 30.72
CA THR A 183 -16.66 -0.88 31.64
C THR A 183 -17.35 -0.56 32.97
N ASN A 184 -17.52 0.73 33.29
CA ASN A 184 -18.28 1.20 34.46
C ASN A 184 -19.68 1.64 34.03
#